data_AF-A0A260ZRG3-F1
#
_entry.id   AF-A0A260ZRG3-F1
#
_cell.length_a   1.000
_cell.length_b   1.000
_cell.length_c   1.000
_cell.angle_alpha   90.00
_cell.angle_beta   90.00
_cell.angle_gamma   90.00
#
_symmetry.space_group_name_H-M   'P 1'
#
loop_
_entity.id
_entity.type
_entity.pdbx_description
1 polymer ?
#
loop_
_entity_poly.entity_id
_entity_poly.type
_entity_poly.pdbx_seq_one_letter_code
_entity_poly.pdbx_strand_id
1 'polypeptide(L)'
;MKNLLFTVFISIFLYAIPTFSISCYKKSPFDERIEYIDNKVFCFAAFDPVSQSAAFGGGQQSKVKNISFGKTNHGDCKLITYEKWEVFTCRCITDFCNFPITYEEFVNRGHSLKES
;
A
#
# COMPACT_ATOMS: atom_id res chain seq x y z
N MET A 1 7.03 23.69 -42.70
CA MET A 1 7.86 23.46 -41.49
C MET A 1 7.18 23.86 -40.18
N LYS A 2 6.42 24.98 -40.08
CA LYS A 2 5.68 25.37 -38.85
C LYS A 2 4.76 24.27 -38.30
N ASN A 3 4.01 23.59 -39.17
CA ASN A 3 3.11 22.51 -38.76
C ASN A 3 3.85 21.25 -38.27
N LEU A 4 5.06 20.99 -38.77
CA LEU A 4 5.86 19.82 -38.36
C LEU A 4 6.42 19.99 -36.95
N LEU A 5 6.88 21.20 -36.62
CA LEU A 5 7.35 21.55 -35.27
C LEU A 5 6.22 21.44 -34.24
N PHE A 6 5.01 21.91 -34.58
CA PHE A 6 3.86 21.85 -33.68
C PHE A 6 3.43 20.41 -33.35
N THR A 7 3.44 19.53 -34.36
CA THR A 7 3.12 18.11 -34.17
C THR A 7 4.15 17.37 -33.30
N VAL A 8 5.45 17.68 -33.47
CA VAL A 8 6.51 17.09 -32.63
C VAL A 8 6.36 17.52 -31.16
N PHE A 9 6.03 18.78 -30.90
CA PHE A 9 5.79 19.27 -29.53
C PHE A 9 4.62 18.56 -28.84
N ILE A 10 3.50 18.33 -29.54
CA ILE A 10 2.33 17.60 -28.98
C ILE A 10 2.68 16.14 -28.70
N SER A 11 3.48 15.53 -29.58
CA SER A 11 3.90 14.13 -29.43
C SER A 11 4.68 13.90 -28.14
N ILE A 12 5.63 14.80 -27.82
CA ILE A 12 6.48 14.68 -26.62
C ILE A 12 5.66 14.83 -25.33
N PHE A 13 4.65 15.71 -25.30
CA PHE A 13 3.79 15.89 -24.14
C PHE A 13 2.87 14.69 -23.85
N LEU A 14 2.48 13.92 -24.87
CA LEU A 14 1.63 12.74 -24.70
C LEU A 14 2.36 11.53 -24.10
N TYR A 15 3.70 11.49 -24.15
CA TYR A 15 4.50 10.43 -23.53
C TYR A 15 4.91 10.74 -22.08
N ALA A 16 4.69 11.96 -21.60
CA ALA A 16 5.04 12.39 -20.25
C ALA A 16 3.90 12.15 -19.24
N ILE A 17 3.13 11.05 -19.37
CA ILE A 17 2.14 10.72 -18.35
C ILE A 17 2.90 10.09 -17.18
N PRO A 18 2.94 10.74 -16.00
CA PRO A 18 3.53 10.10 -14.82
C PRO A 18 2.68 8.88 -14.48
N THR A 19 3.24 7.69 -14.64
CA THR A 19 2.69 6.49 -14.02
C THR A 19 2.96 6.62 -12.53
N PHE A 20 1.97 7.11 -11.77
CA PHE A 20 2.06 7.19 -10.31
C PHE A 20 2.13 5.77 -9.75
N SER A 21 3.36 5.31 -9.55
CA SER A 21 3.68 4.07 -8.84
C SER A 21 4.36 4.40 -7.53
N ILE A 22 4.10 3.56 -6.54
CA ILE A 22 4.75 3.62 -5.23
C ILE A 22 5.48 2.33 -4.93
N SER A 23 6.36 2.42 -3.94
CA SER A 23 7.11 1.33 -3.34
C SER A 23 6.51 0.98 -1.98
N CYS A 24 6.50 -0.31 -1.61
CA CYS A 24 5.91 -0.79 -0.36
C CYS A 24 6.87 -1.73 0.36
N TYR A 25 6.75 -1.81 1.70
CA TYR A 25 7.30 -2.93 2.44
C TYR A 25 6.54 -4.21 2.08
N LYS A 26 7.25 -5.33 1.99
CA LYS A 26 6.70 -6.67 1.83
C LYS A 26 7.31 -7.58 2.88
N LYS A 27 6.45 -8.31 3.60
CA LYS A 27 6.86 -9.34 4.53
C LYS A 27 5.72 -10.33 4.71
N SER A 28 6.09 -11.61 4.71
CA SER A 28 5.20 -12.72 5.00
C SER A 28 5.04 -12.86 6.52
N PRO A 29 3.89 -13.31 7.05
CA PRO A 29 3.78 -13.62 8.47
C PRO A 29 4.71 -14.76 8.91
N PHE A 30 5.26 -15.55 7.97
CA PHE A 30 6.15 -16.69 8.23
C PHE A 30 7.64 -16.41 7.96
N ASP A 31 7.99 -15.20 7.51
CA ASP A 31 9.39 -14.81 7.24
C ASP A 31 9.68 -13.48 7.95
N GLU A 32 10.77 -13.42 8.70
CA GLU A 32 11.17 -12.19 9.39
C GLU A 32 11.77 -11.15 8.44
N ARG A 33 12.20 -11.58 7.24
CA ARG A 33 12.83 -10.69 6.26
C ARG A 33 11.85 -9.69 5.71
N ILE A 34 12.34 -8.45 5.63
CA ILE A 34 11.64 -7.34 5.01
C ILE A 34 12.20 -7.18 3.60
N GLU A 35 11.30 -7.33 2.64
CA GLU A 35 11.54 -7.04 1.23
C GLU A 35 10.90 -5.70 0.86
N TYR A 36 11.29 -5.20 -0.30
CA TYR A 36 10.72 -4.01 -0.92
C TYR A 36 10.12 -4.41 -2.26
N ILE A 37 8.95 -3.85 -2.58
CA ILE A 37 8.28 -4.07 -3.85
C ILE A 37 7.86 -2.76 -4.49
N ASP A 38 8.21 -2.60 -5.76
CA ASP A 38 7.94 -1.38 -6.53
C ASP A 38 6.75 -1.56 -7.47
N ASN A 39 6.43 -0.50 -8.21
CA ASN A 39 5.39 -0.51 -9.25
C ASN A 39 4.01 -0.92 -8.70
N LYS A 40 3.64 -0.36 -7.53
CA LYS A 40 2.36 -0.58 -6.87
C LYS A 40 1.47 0.65 -6.94
N VAL A 41 0.16 0.44 -6.77
CA VAL A 41 -0.85 1.53 -6.72
C VAL A 41 -1.29 1.82 -5.29
N PHE A 42 -1.11 0.85 -4.38
CA PHE A 42 -1.34 1.03 -2.95
C PHE A 42 -0.50 0.02 -2.16
N CYS A 43 -0.16 0.37 -0.93
CA CYS A 43 0.40 -0.55 0.06
C CYS A 43 -0.68 -1.02 1.03
N PHE A 44 -0.50 -2.21 1.58
CA PHE A 44 -1.31 -2.74 2.68
C PHE A 44 -0.42 -3.23 3.82
N ALA A 45 -1.00 -3.19 5.02
CA ALA A 45 -0.47 -3.83 6.22
C ALA A 45 -1.59 -4.58 6.92
N ALA A 46 -1.26 -5.72 7.51
CA ALA A 46 -2.14 -6.50 8.35
C ALA A 46 -1.42 -6.81 9.67
N PHE A 47 -2.10 -6.59 10.79
CA PHE A 47 -1.55 -6.84 12.13
C PHE A 47 -2.50 -7.76 12.89
N ASP A 48 -1.97 -8.91 13.33
CA ASP A 48 -2.72 -9.90 14.11
C ASP A 48 -2.42 -9.71 15.61
N PRO A 49 -3.41 -9.30 16.42
CA PRO A 49 -3.25 -9.10 17.85
C PRO A 49 -3.01 -10.40 18.64
N VAL A 50 -3.45 -11.55 18.12
CA VAL A 50 -3.31 -12.85 18.81
C VAL A 50 -1.89 -13.37 18.67
N SER A 51 -1.37 -13.41 17.44
CA SER A 51 0.00 -13.86 17.18
C SER A 51 1.05 -12.76 17.33
N GLN A 52 0.63 -11.51 17.51
CA GLN A 52 1.50 -10.31 17.52
C GLN A 52 2.38 -10.22 16.27
N SER A 53 1.86 -10.70 15.14
CA SER A 53 2.56 -10.74 13.87
C SER A 53 2.02 -9.68 12.90
N ALA A 54 2.79 -9.44 11.84
CA ALA A 54 2.41 -8.49 10.81
C ALA A 54 2.79 -8.98 9.42
N ALA A 55 1.93 -8.67 8.45
CA ALA A 55 2.08 -9.02 7.04
C ALA A 55 1.91 -7.77 6.16
N PHE A 56 2.73 -7.67 5.12
CA PHE A 56 2.86 -6.44 4.34
C PHE A 56 2.94 -6.74 2.86
N GLY A 57 2.43 -5.81 2.05
CA GLY A 57 2.63 -5.87 0.62
C GLY A 57 2.01 -4.68 -0.10
N GLY A 58 1.81 -4.86 -1.40
CA GLY A 58 1.30 -3.83 -2.28
C GLY A 58 0.51 -4.44 -3.41
N GLY A 59 -0.58 -3.77 -3.77
CA GLY A 59 -1.48 -4.23 -4.82
C GLY A 59 -1.34 -3.42 -6.10
N GLN A 60 -1.74 -4.04 -7.21
CA GLN A 60 -2.09 -3.34 -8.43
C GLN A 60 -3.61 -3.08 -8.43
N GLN A 61 -4.09 -2.18 -9.30
CA GLN A 61 -5.53 -2.11 -9.56
C GLN A 61 -5.98 -3.44 -10.20
N SER A 62 -6.68 -4.27 -9.42
CA SER A 62 -7.40 -5.39 -9.99
C SER A 62 -8.68 -4.89 -10.69
N LYS A 63 -8.93 -5.36 -11.92
CA LYS A 63 -10.24 -5.19 -12.58
C LYS A 63 -11.36 -5.95 -11.85
N VAL A 64 -11.00 -6.87 -10.95
CA VAL A 64 -11.93 -7.64 -10.12
C VAL A 64 -12.09 -6.93 -8.77
N LYS A 65 -13.30 -6.41 -8.52
CA LYS A 65 -13.68 -5.56 -7.37
C LYS A 65 -13.54 -6.19 -5.96
N ASN A 66 -13.05 -7.42 -5.82
CA ASN A 66 -13.45 -8.30 -4.71
C ASN A 66 -12.34 -8.77 -3.76
N ILE A 67 -11.17 -8.12 -3.72
CA ILE A 67 -10.28 -8.29 -2.56
C ILE A 67 -10.41 -7.04 -1.70
N SER A 68 -11.43 -7.06 -0.84
CA SER A 68 -11.69 -6.01 0.14
C SER A 68 -10.70 -6.11 1.30
N PHE A 69 -9.43 -5.76 1.06
CA PHE A 69 -8.72 -5.01 2.09
C PHE A 69 -9.54 -3.73 2.25
N GLY A 70 -10.14 -3.55 3.42
CA GLY A 70 -11.13 -2.51 3.66
C GLY A 70 -10.70 -1.22 2.98
N LYS A 71 -11.59 -0.60 2.19
CA LYS A 71 -11.33 0.75 1.69
C LYS A 71 -11.25 1.65 2.92
N THR A 72 -10.06 1.75 3.49
CA THR A 72 -9.76 2.68 4.56
C THR A 72 -9.32 3.99 3.92
N ASN A 73 -9.57 5.11 4.60
CA ASN A 73 -8.93 6.35 4.20
C ASN A 73 -7.41 6.18 4.39
N HIS A 74 -6.61 6.98 3.69
CA HIS A 74 -5.15 6.84 3.75
C HIS A 74 -4.62 6.84 5.19
N GLY A 75 -3.98 5.72 5.55
CA GLY A 75 -3.34 5.54 6.86
C GLY A 75 -4.28 5.10 7.98
N ASP A 76 -5.59 5.02 7.74
CA ASP A 76 -6.53 4.50 8.72
C ASP A 76 -6.52 2.96 8.68
N CYS A 77 -6.49 2.34 9.86
CA CYS A 77 -6.55 0.90 10.05
C CYS A 77 -7.92 0.50 10.61
N LYS A 78 -8.46 -0.62 10.15
CA LYS A 78 -9.73 -1.18 10.65
C LYS A 78 -9.52 -2.58 11.16
N LEU A 79 -10.02 -2.86 12.36
CA LEU A 79 -10.16 -4.21 12.85
C LEU A 79 -11.25 -4.93 12.06
N ILE A 80 -10.89 -6.00 11.36
CA ILE A 80 -11.81 -6.84 10.60
C ILE A 80 -11.84 -8.23 11.25
N THR A 81 -13.04 -8.72 11.52
CA THR A 81 -13.26 -10.09 11.99
C THR A 81 -13.46 -11.01 10.80
N TYR A 82 -12.53 -11.94 10.60
CA TYR A 82 -12.63 -13.05 9.66
C TYR A 82 -13.00 -14.33 10.42
N GLU A 83 -14.26 -14.75 10.31
CA GLU A 83 -14.85 -15.87 11.07
C GLU A 83 -14.72 -15.70 12.59
N LYS A 84 -13.58 -16.12 13.16
CA LYS A 84 -13.26 -16.07 14.59
C LYS A 84 -11.93 -15.37 14.90
N TRP A 85 -11.31 -14.75 13.90
CA TRP A 85 -10.00 -14.14 13.99
C TRP A 85 -10.13 -12.66 13.68
N GLU A 86 -9.59 -11.80 14.54
CA GLU A 86 -9.59 -10.36 14.33
C GLU A 86 -8.23 -9.91 13.83
N VAL A 87 -8.20 -9.12 12.76
CA VAL A 87 -6.96 -8.61 12.17
C VAL A 87 -7.15 -7.13 11.85
N PHE A 88 -6.22 -6.29 12.27
CA PHE A 88 -6.17 -4.92 11.80
C PHE A 88 -5.70 -4.90 10.35
N THR A 89 -6.46 -4.27 9.47
CA THR A 89 -6.13 -4.11 8.06
C THR A 89 -6.01 -2.63 7.71
N CYS A 90 -4.95 -2.28 6.99
CA CYS A 90 -4.62 -0.91 6.67
C CYS A 90 -4.31 -0.75 5.17
N ARG A 91 -4.55 0.43 4.62
CA ARG A 91 -4.24 0.79 3.22
C ARG A 91 -3.73 2.22 3.11
N CYS A 92 -2.76 2.44 2.23
CA CYS A 92 -2.16 3.76 1.98
C CYS A 92 -1.56 3.84 0.56
N ILE A 93 -1.23 5.04 0.06
CA ILE A 93 -0.83 5.27 -1.35
C ILE A 93 0.43 6.13 -1.55
N THR A 94 1.29 6.23 -0.54
CA THR A 94 2.59 6.92 -0.66
C THR A 94 3.72 5.90 -0.48
N ASP A 95 4.93 6.23 -0.90
CA ASP A 95 6.07 5.31 -0.74
C ASP A 95 6.24 4.87 0.71
N PHE A 96 6.40 3.56 0.90
CA PHE A 96 6.66 2.90 2.18
C PHE A 96 5.68 3.23 3.31
N CYS A 97 4.48 3.68 2.95
CA CYS A 97 3.47 4.14 3.90
C CYS A 97 2.87 3.05 4.79
N ASN A 98 3.13 1.78 4.48
CA ASN A 98 2.66 0.63 5.26
C ASN A 98 3.58 0.29 6.44
N PHE A 99 4.29 1.30 6.94
CA PHE A 99 4.99 1.32 8.22
C PHE A 99 4.00 1.67 9.35
N PRO A 100 4.15 1.16 10.58
CA PRO A 100 5.27 0.38 11.13
C PRO A 100 5.34 -1.08 10.68
N ILE A 101 6.52 -1.71 10.84
CA ILE A 101 6.80 -3.09 10.39
C ILE A 101 6.63 -4.16 11.48
N THR A 102 6.35 -3.75 12.73
CA THR A 102 6.12 -4.65 13.87
C THR A 102 4.78 -4.36 14.53
N TYR A 103 4.20 -5.38 15.17
CA TYR A 103 2.97 -5.24 15.95
C TYR A 103 3.14 -4.30 17.15
N GLU A 104 4.27 -4.41 17.86
CA GLU A 104 4.58 -3.57 19.01
C GLU A 104 4.57 -2.08 18.66
N GLU A 105 5.26 -1.70 17.57
CA GLU A 105 5.30 -0.30 17.16
C GLU A 105 3.93 0.18 16.65
N PHE A 106 3.16 -0.70 16.01
CA PHE A 106 1.78 -0.40 15.62
C PHE A 106 0.88 -0.08 16.81
N VAL A 107 0.99 -0.85 17.90
CA VAL A 107 0.27 -0.57 19.15
C VAL A 107 0.77 0.72 19.79
N ASN A 108 2.08 0.97 19.82
CA ASN A 108 2.67 2.20 20.36
C ASN A 108 2.20 3.45 19.60
N ARG A 109 1.85 3.32 18.31
CA ARG A 109 1.26 4.37 17.46
C ARG A 109 -0.27 4.46 17.57
N GLY A 110 -0.88 3.75 18.51
CA GLY A 110 -2.34 3.76 18.70
C GLY A 110 -3.09 3.07 17.55
N HIS A 111 -2.53 2.00 16.99
CA HIS A 111 -3.12 1.23 15.89
C HIS A 111 -3.26 2.03 14.58
N SER A 112 -2.24 2.82 14.25
CA SER A 112 -2.21 3.71 13.08
C SER A 112 -0.93 3.53 12.25
N LEU A 113 -1.03 3.75 10.94
CA LEU A 113 0.16 3.89 10.07
C LEU A 113 0.75 5.31 10.12
N LYS A 114 -0.01 6.29 10.59
CA LYS A 114 0.46 7.68 10.72
C LYS A 114 1.39 7.77 11.94
N GLU A 115 2.41 8.61 11.83
CA GLU A 115 3.14 9.06 13.01
C GLU A 115 2.19 9.88 13.90
N SER A 116 2.18 9.57 15.20
CA SER A 116 1.35 10.20 16.24
C SER A 116 1.93 11.52 16.72
#